data_AF-A0A527KGS5-F1
#
_entry.id   AF-A0A527KGS5-F1
#
_cell.length_a   1.000
_cell.length_b   1.000
_cell.length_c   1.000
_cell.angle_alpha   90.00
_cell.angle_beta   90.00
_cell.angle_gamma   90.00
#
_symmetry.space_group_name_H-M   'P 1'
#
loop_
_entity.id
_entity.type
_entity.pdbx_description
1 polymer ?
#
loop_
_entity_poly.entity_id
_entity_poly.type
_entity_poly.pdbx_seq_one_letter_code
_entity_poly.pdbx_strand_id
1 'polypeptide(L)'
;MNAKLKGEARRKIILDGYFNNEPLKDIAAKVGCSLASLKVSASKLGCTRTPRAAAEFRRGFHVPEHKRQDYYQLMIAGQYKARECAQILGLLTMESSGAE
;
A
#
# COMPACT_ATOMS: atom_id res chain seq x y z
N MET A 1 -18.52 26.80 -10.72
CA MET A 1 -18.82 25.74 -9.73
C MET A 1 -18.46 24.32 -10.20
N ASN A 2 -18.47 24.00 -11.51
CA ASN A 2 -18.18 22.65 -12.02
C ASN A 2 -16.69 22.19 -12.00
N ALA A 3 -15.73 23.09 -12.20
CA ALA A 3 -14.30 22.70 -12.25
C ALA A 3 -13.74 22.26 -10.89
N LYS A 4 -14.25 22.85 -9.80
CA LYS A 4 -13.85 22.55 -8.41
C LYS A 4 -14.30 21.14 -8.01
N LEU A 5 -15.55 20.80 -8.32
CA LEU A 5 -16.14 19.45 -8.11
C LEU A 5 -15.38 18.36 -8.87
N LYS A 6 -14.97 18.62 -10.13
CA LYS A 6 -14.13 17.69 -10.91
C LYS A 6 -12.74 17.50 -10.28
N GLY A 7 -12.17 18.55 -9.69
CA GLY A 7 -10.88 18.49 -8.99
C GLY A 7 -10.93 17.64 -7.72
N GLU A 8 -11.98 17.78 -6.91
CA GLU A 8 -12.17 16.99 -5.69
C GLU A 8 -12.44 15.51 -5.97
N ALA A 9 -13.28 15.20 -6.97
CA ALA A 9 -13.53 13.83 -7.40
C ALA A 9 -12.23 13.14 -7.86
N ARG A 10 -11.42 13.86 -8.66
CA ARG A 10 -10.09 13.39 -9.07
C ARG A 10 -9.18 13.13 -7.88
N ARG A 11 -9.11 14.05 -6.92
CA ARG A 11 -8.31 13.89 -5.70
C ARG A 11 -8.71 12.63 -4.93
N LYS A 12 -10.02 12.40 -4.75
CA LYS A 12 -10.54 11.24 -4.03
C LYS A 12 -10.14 9.93 -4.70
N ILE A 13 -10.28 9.82 -6.02
CA ILE A 13 -9.87 8.62 -6.79
C ILE A 13 -8.37 8.33 -6.60
N ILE A 14 -7.51 9.36 -6.64
CA ILE A 14 -6.07 9.19 -6.45
C ILE A 14 -5.74 8.71 -5.04
N LEU A 15 -6.34 9.33 -4.02
CA LEU A 15 -6.10 8.95 -2.62
C LEU A 15 -6.54 7.50 -2.35
N ASP A 16 -7.74 7.15 -2.80
CA ASP A 16 -8.30 5.82 -2.61
C ASP A 16 -7.47 4.75 -3.32
N GLY A 17 -7.08 4.98 -4.58
CA GLY A 17 -6.25 4.03 -5.32
C GLY A 17 -4.87 3.79 -4.70
N TYR A 18 -4.22 4.85 -4.18
CA TYR A 18 -2.94 4.69 -3.48
C TYR A 18 -3.10 3.98 -2.13
N PHE A 19 -4.17 4.26 -1.40
CA PHE A 19 -4.49 3.61 -0.12
C PHE A 19 -4.75 2.10 -0.32
N ASN A 20 -5.55 1.75 -1.33
CA ASN A 20 -5.89 0.38 -1.68
C ASN A 20 -4.78 -0.37 -2.44
N ASN A 21 -3.62 0.26 -2.66
CA ASN A 21 -2.50 -0.30 -3.43
C ASN A 21 -2.90 -0.77 -4.84
N GLU A 22 -3.83 -0.06 -5.48
CA GLU A 22 -4.24 -0.34 -6.84
C GLU A 22 -3.07 -0.12 -7.82
N PRO A 23 -3.02 -0.86 -8.94
CA PRO A 23 -1.99 -0.63 -9.94
C PRO A 23 -2.09 0.81 -10.47
N LEU A 24 -0.95 1.51 -10.54
CA LEU A 24 -0.91 2.92 -10.97
C LEU A 24 -1.56 3.15 -12.35
N LYS A 25 -1.51 2.13 -13.22
CA LYS A 25 -2.15 2.16 -14.54
C LYS A 25 -3.67 2.27 -14.43
N ASP A 26 -4.29 1.52 -13.53
CA ASP A 26 -5.74 1.53 -13.32
C ASP A 26 -6.18 2.84 -12.66
N ILE A 27 -5.43 3.34 -11.68
CA ILE A 27 -5.70 4.65 -11.08
C ILE A 27 -5.65 5.75 -12.16
N ALA A 28 -4.63 5.72 -13.03
CA ALA A 28 -4.47 6.70 -14.10
C ALA A 28 -5.63 6.62 -15.11
N ALA A 29 -6.09 5.42 -15.44
CA ALA A 29 -7.24 5.19 -16.31
C ALA A 29 -8.54 5.72 -15.68
N LYS A 30 -8.81 5.42 -14.40
CA LYS A 30 -9.98 5.95 -13.66
C LYS A 30 -10.02 7.47 -13.60
N VAL A 31 -8.86 8.10 -13.49
CA VAL A 31 -8.71 9.56 -13.48
C VAL A 31 -8.77 10.15 -14.90
N GLY A 32 -8.50 9.35 -15.94
CA GLY A 32 -8.40 9.81 -17.32
C GLY A 32 -7.13 10.63 -17.58
N CYS A 33 -5.98 10.24 -17.01
CA CYS A 33 -4.71 10.95 -17.21
C CYS A 33 -3.52 10.01 -17.45
N SER A 34 -2.37 10.58 -17.83
CA SER A 34 -1.13 9.80 -17.99
C SER A 34 -0.56 9.38 -16.63
N LEU A 35 0.25 8.31 -16.61
CA LEU A 35 0.98 7.88 -15.41
C LEU A 35 1.89 8.97 -14.84
N ALA A 36 2.54 9.75 -15.72
CA ALA A 36 3.40 10.85 -15.30
C ALA A 36 2.57 11.94 -14.58
N SER A 37 1.43 12.32 -15.16
CA SER A 37 0.51 13.27 -14.54
C SER A 37 -0.05 12.76 -13.20
N LEU A 38 -0.41 11.48 -13.12
CA LEU A 38 -0.87 10.86 -11.88
C LEU A 38 0.19 10.97 -10.77
N LYS A 39 1.45 10.60 -11.07
CA LYS A 39 2.55 10.65 -10.09
C LYS A 39 2.81 12.07 -9.58
N VAL A 40 2.76 13.07 -10.46
CA VAL A 40 2.89 14.49 -10.07
C VAL A 40 1.73 14.90 -9.16
N SER A 41 0.49 14.54 -9.49
CA SER A 41 -0.67 14.81 -8.64
C SER A 41 -0.57 14.11 -7.28
N ALA A 42 -0.22 12.82 -7.25
CA ALA A 42 -0.07 12.05 -6.02
C ALA A 42 1.03 12.62 -5.11
N SER A 43 2.15 13.04 -5.69
CA SER A 43 3.23 13.71 -4.96
C SER A 43 2.77 15.03 -4.35
N LYS A 44 2.05 15.88 -5.10
CA LYS A 44 1.45 17.12 -4.58
C LYS A 44 0.40 16.87 -3.49
N LEU A 45 -0.28 15.73 -3.53
CA LEU A 45 -1.26 15.32 -2.53
C LEU A 45 -0.64 14.71 -1.28
N GLY A 46 0.67 14.44 -1.28
CA GLY A 46 1.36 13.80 -0.16
C GLY A 46 0.97 12.32 0.06
N CYS A 47 0.30 11.67 -0.91
CA CYS A 47 -0.12 10.27 -0.77
C CYS A 47 0.89 9.27 -1.34
N THR A 48 2.03 9.75 -1.83
CA THR A 48 3.16 8.89 -2.22
C THR A 48 4.00 8.51 -1.01
N ARG A 49 4.46 7.26 -0.96
CA ARG A 49 5.44 6.81 0.03
C ARG A 49 6.73 7.62 -0.06
N THR A 50 7.34 7.93 1.08
CA THR A 50 8.72 8.46 1.14
C THR A 50 9.69 7.43 0.56
N PRO A 51 10.89 7.82 0.11
CA PRO A 51 11.90 6.87 -0.39
C PRO A 51 12.19 5.74 0.61
N ARG A 52 12.24 6.07 1.90
CA ARG A 52 12.39 5.13 3.01
C ARG A 52 11.21 4.16 3.08
N ALA A 53 9.97 4.67 3.18
CA ALA A 53 8.78 3.82 3.25
C ALA A 53 8.58 2.96 1.99
N ALA A 54 8.98 3.47 0.81
CA ALA A 54 8.97 2.70 -0.43
C ALA A 54 10.05 1.62 -0.47
N ALA A 55 11.20 1.85 0.18
CA ALA A 55 12.24 0.84 0.36
C ALA A 55 11.81 -0.22 1.38
N GLU A 56 11.20 0.18 2.49
CA GLU A 56 10.63 -0.71 3.50
C GLU A 56 9.52 -1.58 2.89
N PHE A 57 8.59 -0.97 2.15
CA PHE A 57 7.55 -1.71 1.42
C PHE A 57 8.13 -2.75 0.44
N ARG A 58 9.19 -2.40 -0.30
CA ARG A 58 9.86 -3.33 -1.22
C ARG A 58 10.66 -4.42 -0.51
N ARG A 59 11.26 -4.11 0.64
CA ARG A 59 11.96 -5.08 1.50
C ARG A 59 10.98 -6.04 2.19
N GLY A 60 9.71 -5.67 2.29
CA GLY A 60 8.70 -6.46 3.00
C GLY A 60 8.93 -6.44 4.51
N PHE A 61 8.65 -7.55 5.18
CA PHE A 61 8.99 -7.74 6.59
C PHE A 61 10.20 -8.65 6.70
N HIS A 62 11.05 -8.38 7.68
CA HIS A 62 12.19 -9.24 7.98
C HIS A 62 11.74 -10.41 8.85
N VAL A 63 12.09 -11.64 8.46
CA VAL A 63 11.92 -12.83 9.29
C VAL A 63 13.25 -13.14 9.98
N PRO A 64 13.37 -12.89 11.29
CA PRO A 64 14.59 -13.15 12.03
C PRO A 64 14.86 -14.65 12.13
N GLU A 65 16.12 -15.04 12.29
CA GLU A 65 16.59 -16.43 12.22
C GLU A 65 15.82 -17.39 13.10
N HIS A 66 15.57 -16.98 14.34
CA HIS A 66 14.86 -17.77 15.32
C HIS A 66 13.36 -17.98 15.02
N LYS A 67 12.77 -17.26 14.05
CA LYS A 67 11.37 -17.40 13.62
C LYS A 67 11.23 -17.88 12.17
N ARG A 68 12.33 -18.11 11.45
CA ARG A 68 12.29 -18.57 10.05
C ARG A 68 11.62 -19.95 9.93
N GLN A 69 11.95 -20.86 10.84
CA GLN A 69 11.40 -22.22 10.82
C GLN A 69 9.87 -22.18 10.97
N ASP A 70 9.36 -21.46 11.97
CA ASP A 70 7.92 -21.30 12.20
C ASP A 70 7.23 -20.60 11.02
N TYR A 71 7.88 -19.58 10.44
CA TYR A 71 7.35 -18.88 9.27
C TYR A 71 7.19 -19.81 8.07
N TYR A 72 8.20 -20.62 7.75
CA TYR A 72 8.11 -21.57 6.66
C TYR A 72 7.10 -22.67 6.91
N GLN A 73 6.97 -23.15 8.16
CA GLN A 73 5.93 -24.14 8.51
C GLN A 73 4.52 -23.57 8.26
N LEU A 74 4.26 -22.33 8.67
CA LEU A 74 2.97 -21.67 8.42
C LEU A 74 2.70 -21.44 6.91
N MET A 75 3.74 -21.09 6.15
CA MET A 75 3.65 -20.94 4.70
C MET A 75 3.40 -22.28 3.98
N ILE A 76 4.08 -23.36 4.40
CA ILE A 76 3.95 -24.71 3.83
C ILE A 76 2.57 -25.29 4.13
N ALA A 77 2.01 -25.02 5.31
CA ALA A 77 0.64 -25.40 5.64
C ALA A 77 -0.39 -24.79 4.67
N GLY A 78 -0.04 -23.71 3.96
CA GLY A 78 -0.85 -23.10 2.90
C GLY A 78 -2.11 -22.39 3.40
N GLN A 79 -2.35 -22.38 4.71
CA GLN A 79 -3.53 -21.80 5.34
C GLN A 79 -3.42 -20.27 5.52
N TYR A 80 -2.20 -19.73 5.50
CA TYR A 80 -1.94 -18.33 5.80
C TYR A 80 -1.05 -17.69 4.74
N LYS A 81 -1.35 -16.45 4.36
CA LYS A 81 -0.49 -15.66 3.47
C LYS A 81 0.73 -15.14 4.23
N ALA A 82 1.81 -14.80 3.51
CA ALA A 82 3.05 -14.27 4.08
C ALA A 82 2.85 -13.18 5.16
N ARG A 83 1.93 -12.23 4.92
CA ARG A 83 1.61 -11.18 5.89
C ARG A 83 0.89 -11.69 7.14
N GLU A 84 0.07 -12.73 7.01
CA GLU A 84 -0.63 -13.36 8.13
C GLU A 84 0.36 -14.17 8.98
N CYS A 85 1.26 -14.92 8.34
CA CYS A 85 2.36 -15.60 9.02
C CYS A 85 3.23 -14.60 9.81
N ALA A 86 3.54 -13.44 9.21
CA ALA A 86 4.29 -12.38 9.89
C ALA A 86 3.54 -11.80 11.11
N GLN A 87 2.22 -11.69 11.05
CA GLN A 87 1.41 -11.22 12.17
C GLN A 87 1.35 -12.26 13.29
N ILE A 88 1.11 -13.54 12.95
CA ILE A 88 1.09 -14.67 13.91
C ILE A 88 2.41 -14.74 14.66
N LEU A 89 3.52 -14.51 13.96
CA LEU A 89 4.86 -14.54 14.55
C LEU A 89 5.28 -13.22 15.21
N GLY A 90 4.40 -12.21 15.26
CA GLY A 90 4.70 -10.89 15.83
C GLY A 90 5.83 -10.14 15.13
N LEU A 91 6.06 -10.44 13.84
CA LEU A 91 7.04 -9.77 12.97
C LEU A 91 6.47 -8.51 12.33
N LEU A 92 5.15 -8.44 12.22
CA LEU A 92 4.42 -7.28 11.76
C LEU A 92 3.42 -6.92 12.85
N THR A 93 3.58 -5.76 13.47
CA THR A 93 2.50 -5.16 14.25
C THR A 93 1.38 -4.80 13.28
N MET A 94 0.20 -5.33 13.54
CA MET A 94 -1.01 -4.79 12.95
C MET A 94 -1.16 -3.39 13.54
N GLU A 95 -0.71 -2.35 12.83
CA GLU A 95 -1.35 -1.05 12.99
C GLU A 95 -2.78 -1.28 12.53
N SER A 96 -3.60 -1.77 13.47
CA SER A 96 -5.04 -1.60 13.42
C SER A 96 -5.23 -0.16 13.05
N SER A 97 -5.79 0.09 11.87
CA SER A 97 -6.25 1.41 11.48
C SER A 97 -7.46 1.76 12.36
N GLY A 98 -7.25 1.84 13.66
CA GLY A 98 -8.09 2.51 14.64
C GLY A 98 -7.65 3.95 14.60
N ALA A 99 -8.22 4.70 13.66
CA ALA A 99 -8.36 6.12 13.86
C ALA A 99 -9.33 6.28 15.03
N GLU A 100 -8.79 6.56 16.21
CA GLU A 100 -9.48 7.39 17.21
C GLU A 100 -9.21 8.85 16.89
#